data_AF-A0A0F6QWD1-F1
#
_entry.id   AF-A0A0F6QWD1-F1
#
_cell.length_a   1.000
_cell.length_b   1.000
_cell.length_c   1.000
_cell.angle_alpha   90.00
_cell.angle_beta   90.00
_cell.angle_gamma   90.00
#
_symmetry.space_group_name_H-M   'P 1'
#
loop_
_entity.id
_entity.type
_entity.pdbx_description
1 polymer ?
#
loop_
_entity_poly.entity_id
_entity_poly.type
_entity_poly.pdbx_seq_one_letter_code
_entity_poly.pdbx_strand_id
1 'polypeptide(L)'
;MLSWIALIVVLAALIVIGTWAWGSMFGHKPVPTDASLETDVPAANRAALARGDINAIAFDVVPHGYRQEQVDDLLNALRDAQNQPENLKKD
;
A
#
# COMPACT_ATOMS: atom_id res chain seq x y z
N MET A 1 -0.66 -16.49 -54.10
CA MET A 1 -1.05 -17.19 -52.85
C MET A 1 0.00 -17.06 -51.72
N LEU A 2 0.98 -16.16 -51.78
CA LEU A 2 1.99 -15.94 -50.71
C LEU A 2 1.70 -14.71 -49.82
N SER A 3 0.87 -13.78 -50.31
CA SER A 3 0.55 -12.51 -49.61
C SER A 3 -0.17 -12.72 -48.27
N TRP A 4 -1.10 -13.68 -48.19
CA TRP A 4 -1.84 -13.97 -46.95
C TRP A 4 -0.95 -14.63 -45.88
N ILE A 5 0.03 -15.45 -46.29
CA ILE A 5 1.01 -16.06 -45.39
C ILE A 5 1.89 -14.97 -44.76
N ALA A 6 2.36 -14.02 -45.57
CA ALA A 6 3.12 -12.88 -45.06
C ALA A 6 2.32 -12.07 -44.03
N LEU A 7 1.01 -11.88 -44.27
CA LEU A 7 0.12 -11.18 -43.34
C LEU A 7 -0.01 -11.91 -41.99
N ILE A 8 -0.13 -13.24 -42.01
CA ILE A 8 -0.17 -14.07 -40.79
C ILE A 8 1.14 -13.96 -40.01
N VAL A 9 2.29 -14.00 -40.69
CA VAL A 9 3.60 -13.89 -40.04
C VAL A 9 3.77 -12.52 -39.38
N VAL A 10 3.39 -11.45 -40.06
CA VAL A 10 3.43 -10.08 -39.51
C VAL A 10 2.49 -9.98 -38.31
N LEU A 11 1.27 -10.51 -38.40
CA LEU A 11 0.31 -10.50 -37.30
C LEU A 11 0.84 -11.27 -36.08
N ALA A 12 1.42 -12.45 -36.27
CA ALA A 12 2.01 -13.23 -35.20
C ALA A 12 3.16 -12.48 -34.52
N ALA A 13 4.03 -11.81 -35.30
CA ALA A 13 5.10 -10.98 -34.74
C ALA A 13 4.54 -9.81 -33.90
N LEU A 14 3.50 -9.14 -34.37
CA LEU A 14 2.83 -8.06 -33.64
C LEU A 14 2.21 -8.55 -32.32
N ILE A 15 1.59 -9.74 -32.30
CA ILE A 15 1.00 -10.33 -31.09
C ILE A 15 2.09 -10.63 -30.05
N VAL A 16 3.22 -11.23 -30.48
CA VAL A 16 4.33 -11.55 -29.58
C VAL A 16 4.92 -10.28 -28.96
N ILE A 17 5.21 -9.27 -29.80
CA ILE A 17 5.75 -7.98 -29.34
C ILE A 17 4.76 -7.28 -28.42
N GLY A 18 3.48 -7.24 -28.79
CA GLY A 18 2.42 -6.62 -28.00
C GLY A 18 2.26 -7.27 -26.63
N THR A 19 2.26 -8.61 -26.57
CA THR A 19 2.11 -9.36 -25.32
C THR A 19 3.32 -9.16 -24.41
N TRP A 20 4.54 -9.12 -24.96
CA TRP A 20 5.76 -8.89 -24.19
C TRP A 20 5.84 -7.45 -23.67
N ALA A 21 5.47 -6.47 -24.50
CA ALA A 21 5.39 -5.06 -24.12
C ALA A 21 4.36 -4.84 -23.00
N TRP A 22 3.16 -5.44 -23.12
CA TRP A 22 2.13 -5.38 -22.08
C TRP A 22 2.62 -6.00 -20.77
N GLY A 23 3.29 -7.15 -20.82
CA GLY A 23 3.87 -7.80 -19.64
C GLY A 23 4.89 -6.91 -18.90
N SER A 24 5.68 -6.11 -19.63
CA SER A 24 6.65 -5.19 -19.04
C SER A 24 6.03 -3.88 -18.50
N MET A 25 4.94 -3.40 -19.10
CA MET A 25 4.29 -2.16 -18.68
C MET A 25 3.23 -2.36 -17.59
N PHE A 26 2.52 -3.48 -17.61
CA PHE A 26 1.52 -3.86 -16.60
C PHE A 26 2.07 -4.83 -15.54
N GLY A 27 3.29 -5.34 -15.72
CA GLY A 27 4.04 -6.03 -14.68
C GLY A 27 4.25 -5.05 -13.53
N HIS A 28 3.50 -5.27 -12.45
CA HIS A 28 3.54 -4.57 -11.17
C HIS A 28 4.93 -4.00 -10.93
N LYS A 29 5.10 -2.69 -11.16
CA LYS A 29 6.21 -1.99 -10.51
C LYS A 29 5.85 -2.10 -9.04
N PRO A 30 6.56 -2.90 -8.21
CA PRO A 30 6.43 -2.72 -6.78
C PRO A 30 6.64 -1.23 -6.58
N VAL A 31 5.60 -0.55 -6.09
CA VAL A 31 5.75 0.82 -5.59
C VAL A 31 7.01 0.75 -4.74
N PRO A 32 8.00 1.63 -4.95
CA PRO A 32 9.13 1.68 -4.04
C PRO A 32 8.47 1.89 -2.68
N THR A 33 8.40 0.84 -1.87
CA THR A 33 8.40 0.97 -0.43
C THR A 33 9.64 1.80 -0.24
N ASP A 34 9.42 3.09 -0.03
CA ASP A 34 10.41 3.91 0.60
C ASP A 34 10.89 3.04 1.74
N ALA A 35 12.15 2.65 1.66
CA ALA A 35 12.86 2.12 2.80
C ALA A 35 12.98 3.26 3.81
N SER A 36 11.85 3.81 4.29
CA SER A 36 11.74 4.44 5.58
C SER A 36 11.93 3.29 6.56
N LEU A 37 13.22 2.98 6.74
CA LEU A 37 13.83 2.51 7.97
C LEU A 37 12.86 1.71 8.80
N GLU A 38 12.83 0.38 8.72
CA GLU A 38 12.37 -0.56 9.76
C GLU A 38 11.76 0.11 11.01
N THR A 39 10.64 0.80 10.82
CA THR A 39 10.03 1.67 11.84
C THR A 39 8.82 0.88 12.22
N ASP A 40 8.75 0.53 13.50
CA ASP A 40 7.59 -0.07 14.10
C ASP A 40 6.38 0.84 13.85
N VAL A 41 5.66 0.57 12.76
CA VAL A 41 4.49 1.34 12.27
C VAL A 41 3.44 1.48 13.38
N PRO A 42 3.12 0.43 14.17
CA PRO A 42 2.34 0.58 15.41
C PRO A 42 2.86 1.66 16.36
N ALA A 43 4.17 1.68 16.66
CA ALA A 43 4.75 2.68 17.56
C ALA A 43 4.70 4.11 16.98
N ALA A 44 4.96 4.27 15.68
CA ALA A 44 4.87 5.56 14.99
C ALA A 44 3.43 6.11 15.01
N ASN A 45 2.45 5.24 14.76
CA ASN A 45 1.03 5.58 14.80
C ASN A 45 0.56 5.96 16.21
N ARG A 46 1.00 5.25 17.25
CA ARG A 46 0.73 5.64 18.65
C ARG A 46 1.30 7.02 18.99
N ALA A 47 2.50 7.32 18.51
CA ALA A 47 3.12 8.64 18.71
C ALA A 47 2.39 9.75 17.93
N ALA A 48 1.95 9.49 16.70
CA ALA A 48 1.15 10.41 15.90
C ALA A 48 -0.21 10.68 16.56
N LEU A 49 -0.88 9.63 17.05
CA LEU A 49 -2.14 9.72 17.78
C LEU A 49 -1.99 10.54 19.07
N ALA A 50 -0.91 10.32 19.84
CA ALA A 50 -0.64 11.10 21.05
C ALA A 50 -0.44 12.61 20.77
N ARG A 51 0.02 12.97 19.57
CA ARG A 51 0.15 14.36 19.12
C ARG A 51 -1.12 14.91 18.45
N GLY A 52 -2.15 14.10 18.27
CA GLY A 52 -3.36 14.45 17.52
C GLY A 52 -3.14 14.65 16.02
N ASP A 53 -2.01 14.19 15.48
CA ASP A 53 -1.66 14.38 14.07
C ASP A 53 -2.10 13.17 13.24
N ILE A 54 -3.34 13.24 12.75
CA ILE A 54 -3.97 12.17 11.96
C ILE A 54 -3.30 12.01 10.59
N ASN A 55 -2.68 13.06 10.05
CA ASN A 55 -2.05 13.00 8.74
C ASN A 55 -0.73 12.20 8.76
N ALA A 56 -0.15 12.01 9.94
CA ALA A 56 1.05 11.20 10.13
C ALA A 56 0.76 9.71 10.39
N ILE A 57 -0.51 9.29 10.39
CA ILE A 57 -0.90 7.89 10.57
C ILE A 57 -0.75 7.15 9.24
N ALA A 58 0.01 6.05 9.25
CA ALA A 58 0.24 5.22 8.07
C ALA A 58 0.07 3.74 8.40
N PHE A 59 -0.33 2.93 7.41
CA PHE A 59 -0.49 1.49 7.58
C PHE A 59 0.22 0.76 6.46
N ASP A 60 0.82 -0.37 6.80
CA ASP A 60 1.29 -1.30 5.79
C ASP A 60 0.11 -2.02 5.15
N VAL A 61 0.25 -2.28 3.85
CA VAL A 61 -0.72 -3.02 3.06
C VAL A 61 -0.23 -4.44 2.77
N VAL A 62 -1.17 -5.39 2.84
CA VAL A 62 -1.02 -6.78 2.42
C VAL A 62 -1.90 -7.04 1.18
N PRO A 63 -1.72 -8.15 0.44
CA PRO A 63 -2.40 -8.38 -0.85
C PRO A 63 -3.94 -8.30 -0.89
N HIS A 64 -4.63 -8.08 0.23
CA HIS A 64 -6.08 -7.94 0.29
C HIS A 64 -6.57 -6.92 1.35
N GLY A 65 -5.72 -5.97 1.78
CA GLY A 65 -6.13 -4.93 2.73
C GLY A 65 -5.00 -4.41 3.60
N TYR A 66 -5.36 -3.77 4.71
CA TYR A 66 -4.41 -3.32 5.73
C TYR A 66 -3.96 -4.47 6.62
N ARG A 67 -2.78 -4.33 7.24
CA ARG A 67 -2.37 -5.24 8.32
C ARG A 67 -3.31 -5.07 9.51
N GLN A 68 -4.11 -6.10 9.77
CA GLN A 68 -5.13 -6.08 10.81
C GLN A 68 -4.54 -5.77 12.19
N GLU A 69 -3.38 -6.34 12.53
CA GLU A 69 -2.68 -6.09 13.80
C GLU A 69 -2.35 -4.60 14.04
N GLN A 70 -1.98 -3.86 13.00
CA GLN A 70 -1.65 -2.44 13.09
C GLN A 70 -2.90 -1.56 13.26
N VAL A 71 -3.99 -1.93 12.59
CA VAL A 71 -5.28 -1.25 12.72
C VAL A 71 -5.85 -1.48 14.11
N ASP A 72 -5.82 -2.73 14.60
CA ASP A 72 -6.31 -3.09 15.92
C ASP A 72 -5.50 -2.38 17.03
N ASP A 73 -4.18 -2.26 16.91
CA ASP A 73 -3.34 -1.50 17.85
C ASP A 73 -3.76 -0.02 17.92
N LEU A 74 -3.90 0.64 16.78
CA LEU A 74 -4.31 2.04 16.73
C LEU A 74 -5.72 2.25 17.30
N LEU A 75 -6.68 1.38 16.96
CA LEU A 75 -8.05 1.49 17.45
C LEU A 75 -8.13 1.31 18.97
N ASN A 76 -7.35 0.39 19.52
CA ASN A 76 -7.23 0.24 20.97
C ASN A 76 -6.63 1.49 21.61
N ALA A 77 -5.53 2.02 21.07
CA ALA A 77 -4.92 3.25 21.56
C ALA A 77 -5.87 4.46 21.50
N LEU A 78 -6.67 4.57 20.43
CA LEU A 78 -7.69 5.61 20.28
C LEU A 78 -8.80 5.47 21.33
N ARG A 79 -9.29 4.25 21.53
CA ARG A 79 -10.29 3.95 22.55
C ARG A 79 -9.77 4.31 23.94
N ASP A 80 -8.52 3.97 24.24
CA ASP A 80 -7.90 4.25 25.53
C ASP A 80 -7.66 5.76 25.73
N ALA A 81 -7.35 6.50 24.67
CA ALA A 81 -7.26 7.96 24.70
C ALA A 81 -8.63 8.62 24.93
N GLN A 82 -9.70 8.09 24.34
CA GLN A 82 -11.07 8.58 24.53
C GLN A 82 -11.63 8.24 25.93
N ASN A 83 -11.26 7.09 26.47
CA ASN A 83 -11.68 6.61 27.78
C ASN A 83 -10.88 7.20 28.95
N GLN A 84 -9.99 8.16 28.70
CA GLN A 84 -9.32 8.98 29.73
C GLN A 84 -10.07 10.32 29.94
N PRO A 85 -11.11 10.38 30.80
CA PRO A 85 -11.74 11.64 31.22
C PRO A 85 -10.88 12.46 32.20
N GLU A 86 -9.66 12.03 32.55
CA GLU A 86 -8.91 12.53 33.73
C GLU A 86 -8.02 13.76 33.54
N ASN A 87 -7.91 14.36 32.35
CA ASN A 87 -7.20 15.64 32.20
C ASN A 87 -8.11 16.88 32.36
N LEU A 88 -9.38 16.70 32.71
CA LEU A 88 -10.31 17.80 33.04
C LEU A 88 -10.49 18.02 34.55
N LYS A 89 -9.72 17.32 35.39
CA LYS A 89 -9.77 17.48 36.84
C LYS A 89 -8.37 17.44 37.46
N LYS A 90 -7.50 18.33 37.01
CA LYS A 90 -6.34 18.78 37.80
C LYS A 90 -6.52 20.27 38.07
N ASP A 91 -7.09 20.49 39.25
CA ASP A 91 -7.06 21.67 40.15
C ASP A 91 -6.90 23.07 39.56
#